data_AF-A0A2E0GJH0-F1
#
_entry.id   AF-A0A2E0GJH0-F1
#
_cell.length_a   1.000
_cell.length_b   1.000
_cell.length_c   1.000
_cell.angle_alpha   90.00
_cell.angle_beta   90.00
_cell.angle_gamma   90.00
#
_symmetry.space_group_name_H-M   'P 1'
#
loop_
_entity.id
_entity.type
_entity.pdbx_description
1 polymer ?
#
loop_
_entity_poly.entity_id
_entity_poly.type
_entity_poly.pdbx_seq_one_letter_code
_entity_poly.pdbx_strand_id
1 'polypeptide(L)'
;MVTFFSLISSFFLIHIPSFPMERSNDRGEMSISSWDDFPIHQTAEYIRHPATSDRNFYDRYYFNLHGSSDEVMAIFGIGQYPNLGVADGFLAIGTKEDHRVIRASRPLGDRSNLKVGPLEIEIINPLTAIRFTCEDNEWGVTMDVQWEASQPPLEEPRQYLRREGKVVFDTQRFAQMGRWTGSLTTPESTWNPTPDKWGGSRDRS
;
A
#
# COMPACT_ATOMS: atom_id res chain seq x y z
N MET A 1 37.87 69.47 5.16
CA MET A 1 37.86 68.58 6.36
C MET A 1 36.78 67.54 6.10
N VAL A 2 37.08 66.33 5.60
CA VAL A 2 37.55 65.14 6.36
C VAL A 2 36.57 64.91 7.53
N THR A 3 35.72 63.86 7.63
CA THR A 3 35.96 62.41 7.46
C THR A 3 34.61 61.64 7.48
N PHE A 4 34.64 60.43 6.90
CA PHE A 4 33.67 59.32 6.97
C PHE A 4 33.15 58.94 8.38
N PHE A 5 31.93 58.40 8.49
CA PHE A 5 31.68 57.00 8.85
C PHE A 5 30.21 56.58 8.62
N SER A 6 30.07 55.30 8.28
CA SER A 6 28.90 54.58 7.78
C SER A 6 28.31 53.66 8.86
N LEU A 7 27.06 53.22 8.63
CA LEU A 7 26.34 52.05 9.18
C LEU A 7 25.75 52.15 10.61
N ILE A 8 24.42 52.05 10.70
CA ILE A 8 23.66 50.84 11.12
C ILE A 8 22.18 51.24 11.23
N SER A 9 21.31 50.55 10.47
CA SER A 9 19.96 50.10 10.87
C SER A 9 19.10 49.89 9.63
N SER A 10 19.30 48.76 8.97
CA SER A 10 18.29 48.21 8.06
C SER A 10 17.59 47.10 8.84
N PHE A 11 16.41 47.40 9.39
CA PHE A 11 15.48 46.41 9.89
C PHE A 11 15.07 45.50 8.72
N PHE A 12 15.55 44.25 8.73
CA PHE A 12 14.92 43.18 7.96
C PHE A 12 13.56 42.89 8.62
N LEU A 13 12.48 43.43 8.05
CA LEU A 13 11.15 42.90 8.30
C LEU A 13 11.03 41.60 7.48
N ILE A 14 11.33 40.46 8.11
CA ILE A 14 10.97 39.16 7.56
C ILE A 14 9.45 39.06 7.68
N HIS A 15 8.74 39.21 6.57
CA HIS A 15 7.33 38.89 6.48
C HIS A 15 7.20 37.37 6.54
N ILE A 16 6.97 36.82 7.73
CA ILE A 16 6.60 35.41 7.89
C ILE A 16 5.14 35.32 7.44
N PRO A 17 4.82 34.65 6.33
CA PRO A 17 3.43 34.41 5.97
C PRO A 17 2.80 33.56 7.09
N SER A 18 1.74 34.09 7.68
CA SER A 18 0.87 33.33 8.58
C SER A 18 0.19 32.25 7.75
N PHE A 19 0.75 31.05 7.75
CA PHE A 19 0.04 29.87 7.29
C PHE A 19 -1.21 29.72 8.16
N PRO A 20 -2.41 29.57 7.58
CA PRO A 20 -3.56 29.16 8.36
C PRO A 20 -3.19 27.81 8.98
N MET A 21 -3.12 27.79 10.30
CA MET A 21 -3.04 26.57 11.07
C MET A 21 -4.38 25.87 10.85
N GLU A 22 -4.45 25.02 9.82
CA GLU A 22 -5.45 23.97 9.79
C GLU A 22 -5.36 23.33 11.17
N ARG A 23 -6.44 23.44 11.95
CA ARG A 23 -6.57 22.61 13.12
C ARG A 23 -6.53 21.19 12.56
N SER A 24 -5.37 20.54 12.65
CA SER A 24 -5.35 19.09 12.57
C SER A 24 -6.44 18.66 13.53
N ASN A 25 -7.41 17.92 13.01
CA ASN A 25 -8.38 17.27 13.85
C ASN A 25 -7.61 16.16 14.56
N ASP A 26 -6.72 16.54 15.49
CA ASP A 26 -5.92 15.68 16.34
C ASP A 26 -6.81 15.09 17.42
N ARG A 27 -7.99 14.62 16.99
CA ARG A 27 -8.62 13.48 17.61
C ARG A 27 -7.65 12.36 17.31
N GLY A 28 -6.73 12.11 18.25
CA GLY A 28 -5.80 10.97 18.19
C GLY A 28 -6.56 9.78 17.61
N GLU A 29 -5.99 9.19 16.55
CA GLU A 29 -6.73 8.34 15.62
C GLU A 29 -7.73 7.45 16.34
N MET A 30 -9.01 7.62 16.00
CA MET A 30 -10.09 6.92 16.69
C MET A 30 -9.84 5.41 16.62
N SER A 31 -10.00 4.73 17.76
CA SER A 31 -9.90 3.26 17.82
C SER A 31 -10.98 2.56 16.98
N ILE A 32 -12.04 3.29 16.66
CA ILE A 32 -13.16 2.82 15.84
C ILE A 32 -12.85 3.09 14.37
N SER A 33 -13.15 2.11 13.52
CA SER A 33 -13.06 2.16 12.06
C SER A 33 -14.44 2.10 11.42
N SER A 34 -14.55 2.46 10.14
CA SER A 34 -15.79 2.26 9.38
C SER A 34 -16.23 0.80 9.29
N TRP A 35 -15.33 -0.15 9.55
CA TRP A 35 -15.65 -1.58 9.53
C TRP A 35 -16.39 -2.06 10.78
N ASP A 36 -16.39 -1.28 11.86
CA ASP A 36 -17.08 -1.62 13.10
C ASP A 36 -18.62 -1.56 12.99
N ASP A 37 -19.18 -0.96 11.93
CA ASP A 37 -20.61 -1.03 11.61
C ASP A 37 -21.05 -2.41 11.10
N PHE A 38 -20.10 -3.26 10.69
CA PHE A 38 -20.37 -4.59 10.13
C PHE A 38 -20.11 -5.68 11.18
N PRO A 39 -20.82 -6.82 11.13
CA PRO A 39 -20.68 -7.91 12.10
C PRO A 39 -19.48 -8.82 11.79
N ILE A 40 -18.26 -8.30 11.91
CA ILE A 40 -17.02 -8.97 11.44
C ILE A 40 -15.89 -9.03 12.48
N HIS A 41 -16.18 -8.70 13.74
CA HIS A 41 -15.22 -8.77 14.84
C HIS A 41 -14.84 -10.22 15.16
N GLN A 42 -13.54 -10.50 15.24
CA GLN A 42 -13.01 -11.80 15.67
C GLN A 42 -12.75 -11.86 17.18
N THR A 43 -12.69 -10.70 17.85
CA THR A 43 -12.50 -10.58 19.30
C THR A 43 -13.41 -9.48 19.86
N ALA A 44 -13.33 -9.21 21.16
CA ALA A 44 -14.06 -8.10 21.78
C ALA A 44 -13.46 -6.71 21.50
N GLU A 45 -12.32 -6.65 20.78
CA GLU A 45 -11.69 -5.39 20.36
C GLU A 45 -12.33 -4.81 19.10
N TYR A 46 -12.18 -3.49 18.92
CA TYR A 46 -12.52 -2.81 17.65
C TYR A 46 -11.67 -3.33 16.50
N ILE A 47 -12.17 -3.25 15.26
CA ILE A 47 -11.48 -3.77 14.07
C ILE A 47 -10.07 -3.18 13.90
N ARG A 48 -9.84 -1.96 14.40
CA ARG A 48 -8.51 -1.33 14.41
C ARG A 48 -7.44 -2.16 15.13
N HIS A 49 -7.80 -2.89 16.19
CA HIS A 49 -6.87 -3.56 17.09
C HIS A 49 -6.88 -5.07 16.88
N PRO A 50 -5.74 -5.69 16.56
CA PRO A 50 -5.64 -7.14 16.48
C PRO A 50 -5.68 -7.77 17.88
N ALA A 51 -6.02 -9.06 17.94
CA ALA A 51 -6.10 -9.84 19.19
C ALA A 51 -4.76 -9.96 19.96
N THR A 52 -3.65 -9.63 19.32
CA THR A 52 -2.29 -9.80 19.83
C THR A 52 -1.57 -8.46 19.81
N SER A 53 -0.72 -8.22 20.80
CA SER A 53 0.19 -7.07 20.82
C SER A 53 1.52 -7.35 20.09
N ASP A 54 1.66 -8.49 19.40
CA ASP A 54 2.88 -8.81 18.65
C ASP A 54 3.07 -7.77 17.53
N ARG A 55 4.19 -7.05 17.59
CA ARG A 55 4.58 -6.06 16.58
C ARG A 55 4.65 -6.60 15.16
N ASN A 56 4.77 -7.92 14.99
CA ASN A 56 4.86 -8.57 13.68
C ASN A 56 3.48 -8.93 13.09
N PHE A 57 2.38 -8.63 13.79
CA PHE A 57 1.05 -8.77 13.21
C PHE A 57 0.90 -7.88 11.98
N TYR A 58 0.36 -8.44 10.90
CA TYR A 58 0.12 -7.74 9.64
C TYR A 58 -1.14 -8.26 8.97
N ASP A 59 -1.70 -7.42 8.11
CA ASP A 59 -2.69 -7.80 7.10
C ASP A 59 -2.18 -7.32 5.75
N ARG A 60 -1.85 -8.24 4.85
CA ARG A 60 -1.17 -7.91 3.59
C ARG A 60 -1.85 -8.51 2.37
N TYR A 61 -1.86 -7.71 1.32
CA TYR A 61 -2.15 -8.12 -0.04
C TYR A 61 -0.83 -8.27 -0.80
N TYR A 62 -0.73 -9.35 -1.55
CA TYR A 62 0.36 -9.56 -2.49
C TYR A 62 -0.23 -10.03 -3.82
N PHE A 63 0.34 -9.51 -4.90
CA PHE A 63 -0.01 -9.85 -6.27
C PHE A 63 1.25 -10.00 -7.10
N ASN A 64 1.19 -10.86 -8.10
CA ASN A 64 2.05 -10.75 -9.27
C ASN A 64 1.22 -10.65 -10.55
N LEU A 65 1.85 -10.11 -11.58
CA LEU A 65 1.29 -9.94 -12.92
C LEU A 65 2.40 -10.24 -13.92
N HIS A 66 2.11 -11.12 -14.87
CA HIS A 66 3.04 -11.43 -15.96
C HIS A 66 2.29 -11.75 -17.25
N GLY A 67 2.87 -11.36 -18.39
CA GLY A 67 2.31 -11.59 -19.73
C GLY A 67 2.58 -12.98 -20.30
N SER A 68 2.99 -13.94 -19.46
CA SER A 68 3.50 -15.25 -19.90
C SER A 68 4.62 -15.15 -20.96
N SER A 69 5.37 -14.04 -20.93
CA SER A 69 6.54 -13.72 -21.75
C SER A 69 7.69 -13.30 -20.85
N ASP A 70 8.84 -13.00 -21.44
CA ASP A 70 10.01 -12.46 -20.74
C ASP A 70 10.09 -10.92 -20.84
N GLU A 71 9.00 -10.26 -21.22
CA GLU A 71 8.95 -8.81 -21.45
C GLU A 71 8.81 -8.03 -20.13
N VAL A 72 7.94 -8.49 -19.23
CA VAL A 72 7.67 -7.80 -17.96
C VAL A 72 7.10 -8.74 -16.91
N MET A 73 7.53 -8.51 -15.66
CA MET A 73 6.89 -9.03 -14.46
C MET A 73 6.69 -7.89 -13.47
N ALA A 74 5.49 -7.78 -12.92
CA ALA A 74 5.20 -6.86 -11.83
C ALA A 74 4.82 -7.63 -10.57
N ILE A 75 5.27 -7.13 -9.42
CA ILE A 75 4.89 -7.60 -8.09
C ILE A 75 4.48 -6.38 -7.29
N PHE A 76 3.32 -6.43 -6.66
CA PHE A 76 2.75 -5.29 -5.97
C PHE A 76 1.85 -5.72 -4.83
N GLY A 77 1.61 -4.81 -3.90
CA GLY A 77 0.85 -5.12 -2.70
C GLY A 77 0.79 -3.97 -1.73
N ILE A 78 -0.12 -4.11 -0.77
CA ILE A 78 -0.31 -3.17 0.34
C ILE A 78 -0.40 -3.99 1.63
N GLY A 79 0.29 -3.52 2.66
CA GLY A 79 0.27 -4.11 3.99
C GLY A 79 -0.13 -3.09 5.05
N GLN A 80 -0.98 -3.51 5.97
CA GLN A 80 -1.27 -2.77 7.20
C GLN A 80 -0.62 -3.49 8.38
N TYR A 81 -0.01 -2.70 9.27
CA TYR A 81 0.69 -3.19 10.46
C TYR A 81 0.14 -2.47 11.70
N PRO A 82 -1.03 -2.89 12.22
CA PRO A 82 -1.73 -2.21 13.32
C PRO A 82 -0.89 -1.93 14.56
N ASN A 83 -0.12 -2.90 15.02
CA ASN A 83 0.72 -2.74 16.21
C ASN A 83 1.97 -1.86 15.98
N LEU A 84 2.32 -1.59 14.72
CA LEU A 84 3.35 -0.63 14.33
C LEU A 84 2.78 0.73 13.94
N GLY A 85 1.46 0.83 13.73
CA GLY A 85 0.79 2.07 13.33
C GLY A 85 1.11 2.52 11.90
N VAL A 86 1.44 1.61 10.99
CA VAL A 86 1.86 1.95 9.62
C VAL A 86 1.11 1.15 8.55
N ALA A 87 0.87 1.77 7.40
CA ALA A 87 0.47 1.11 6.17
C ALA A 87 1.53 1.37 5.09
N ASP A 88 1.99 0.30 4.45
CA ASP A 88 3.00 0.34 3.39
C ASP A 88 2.44 -0.21 2.09
N GLY A 89 2.94 0.31 0.97
CA GLY A 89 2.62 -0.17 -0.37
C GLY A 89 3.86 -0.26 -1.24
N PHE A 90 3.83 -1.15 -2.22
CA PHE A 90 4.88 -1.24 -3.22
C PHE A 90 4.34 -1.65 -4.59
N LEU A 91 5.04 -1.21 -5.64
CA LEU A 91 4.92 -1.70 -7.00
C LEU A 91 6.34 -1.87 -7.55
N ALA A 92 6.76 -3.11 -7.77
CA ALA A 92 8.02 -3.47 -8.37
C ALA A 92 7.77 -4.00 -9.78
N ILE A 93 8.42 -3.42 -10.79
CA ILE A 93 8.32 -3.79 -12.19
C ILE A 93 9.72 -4.17 -12.66
N GLY A 94 9.86 -5.39 -13.18
CA GLY A 94 11.08 -5.86 -13.79
C GLY A 94 10.89 -6.13 -15.28
N THR A 95 11.81 -5.64 -16.09
CA THR A 95 11.97 -5.98 -17.51
C THR A 95 13.33 -6.68 -17.70
N LYS A 96 13.77 -6.89 -18.94
CA LYS A 96 15.13 -7.38 -19.22
C LYS A 96 16.18 -6.30 -18.99
N GLU A 97 15.80 -5.04 -19.19
CA GLU A 97 16.69 -3.90 -19.24
C GLU A 97 16.77 -3.18 -17.89
N ASP A 98 15.67 -3.16 -17.13
CA ASP A 98 15.56 -2.36 -15.91
C ASP A 98 14.65 -2.94 -14.83
N HIS A 99 14.75 -2.33 -13.64
CA HIS A 99 13.91 -2.63 -12.48
C HIS A 99 13.49 -1.33 -11.83
N ARG A 100 12.17 -1.11 -11.72
CA ARG A 100 11.55 0.09 -11.14
C ARG A 100 10.77 -0.29 -9.90
N VAL A 101 10.89 0.51 -8.85
CA VAL A 101 10.16 0.27 -7.60
C VAL A 101 9.56 1.57 -7.10
N ILE A 102 8.23 1.59 -6.99
CA ILE A 102 7.50 2.57 -6.20
C ILE A 102 7.33 1.98 -4.80
N ARG A 103 7.65 2.78 -3.78
CA ARG A 103 7.37 2.48 -2.38
C ARG A 103 6.65 3.65 -1.76
N ALA A 104 5.64 3.36 -0.98
CA ALA A 104 4.91 4.37 -0.23
C ALA A 104 4.64 3.85 1.18
N SER A 105 4.57 4.77 2.13
CA SER A 105 4.28 4.49 3.53
C SER A 105 3.48 5.64 4.11
N ARG A 106 2.58 5.35 5.05
CA ARG A 106 1.85 6.36 5.81
C ARG A 106 1.48 5.83 7.20
N PRO A 107 1.18 6.73 8.16
CA PRO A 107 0.49 6.33 9.38
C PRO A 107 -0.81 5.57 9.08
N LEU A 108 -1.10 4.56 9.91
CA LEU A 108 -2.29 3.73 9.75
C LEU A 108 -3.55 4.46 10.24
N GLY A 109 -4.32 5.02 9.31
CA GLY A 109 -5.67 5.58 9.54
C GLY A 109 -6.78 4.52 9.66
N ASP A 110 -7.96 4.82 9.12
CA ASP A 110 -9.05 3.84 9.01
C ASP A 110 -8.57 2.61 8.22
N ARG A 111 -8.81 1.42 8.76
CA ARG A 111 -8.37 0.15 8.16
C ARG A 111 -9.07 -0.17 6.85
N SER A 112 -10.24 0.40 6.60
CA SER A 112 -10.92 0.30 5.30
C SER A 112 -10.17 0.98 4.16
N ASN A 113 -9.33 1.97 4.48
CA ASN A 113 -8.59 2.73 3.51
C ASN A 113 -7.34 1.95 3.08
N LEU A 114 -7.38 1.44 1.84
CA LEU A 114 -6.29 0.70 1.20
C LEU A 114 -5.48 1.57 0.22
N LYS A 115 -5.51 2.90 0.36
CA LYS A 115 -4.63 3.82 -0.39
C LYS A 115 -3.37 4.12 0.41
N VAL A 116 -2.20 4.04 -0.21
CA VAL A 116 -0.89 4.37 0.35
C VAL A 116 -0.06 5.10 -0.72
N GLY A 117 0.10 6.42 -0.57
CA GLY A 117 0.70 7.25 -1.61
C GLY A 117 -0.08 7.14 -2.93
N PRO A 118 0.58 6.91 -4.08
CA PRO A 118 -0.10 6.74 -5.36
C PRO A 118 -0.73 5.35 -5.53
N LEU A 119 -0.51 4.42 -4.59
CA LEU A 119 -0.92 3.02 -4.70
C LEU A 119 -2.27 2.81 -4.00
N GLU A 120 -3.19 2.10 -4.63
CA GLU A 120 -4.51 1.83 -4.06
C GLU A 120 -5.03 0.45 -4.46
N ILE A 121 -5.74 -0.21 -3.53
CA ILE A 121 -6.49 -1.42 -3.77
C ILE A 121 -7.98 -1.13 -3.59
N GLU A 122 -8.77 -1.49 -4.59
CA GLU A 122 -10.24 -1.46 -4.53
C GLU A 122 -10.77 -2.90 -4.59
N ILE A 123 -11.52 -3.31 -3.57
CA ILE A 123 -12.20 -4.61 -3.55
C ILE A 123 -13.56 -4.46 -4.23
N ILE A 124 -13.64 -4.78 -5.53
CA ILE A 124 -14.87 -4.66 -6.33
C ILE A 124 -15.89 -5.73 -5.94
N ASN A 125 -15.46 -6.99 -5.89
CA ASN A 125 -16.27 -8.11 -5.45
C ASN A 125 -15.41 -9.06 -4.60
N PRO A 126 -15.68 -9.20 -3.29
CA PRO A 126 -14.86 -10.00 -2.39
C PRO A 126 -14.54 -11.39 -2.96
N LEU A 127 -13.27 -11.78 -2.90
CA LEU A 127 -12.76 -13.07 -3.38
C LEU A 127 -12.89 -13.34 -4.90
N THR A 128 -13.48 -12.43 -5.68
CA THR A 128 -13.67 -12.59 -7.13
C THR A 128 -12.96 -11.52 -7.96
N ALA A 129 -13.17 -10.23 -7.66
CA ALA A 129 -12.66 -9.11 -8.44
C ALA A 129 -12.03 -8.03 -7.55
N ILE A 130 -10.82 -7.59 -7.91
CA ILE A 130 -10.06 -6.54 -7.21
C ILE A 130 -9.40 -5.65 -8.25
N ARG A 131 -9.29 -4.36 -8.00
CA ARG A 131 -8.51 -3.43 -8.82
C ARG A 131 -7.32 -2.91 -8.03
N PHE A 132 -6.18 -2.78 -8.70
CA PHE A 132 -5.00 -2.13 -8.17
C PHE A 132 -4.66 -0.95 -9.07
N THR A 133 -4.41 0.21 -8.47
CA THR A 133 -3.99 1.41 -9.18
C THR A 133 -2.66 1.95 -8.65
N CYS A 134 -1.89 2.54 -9.55
CA CYS A 134 -0.79 3.46 -9.29
C CYS A 134 -1.09 4.73 -10.08
N GLU A 135 -1.52 5.79 -9.39
CA GLU A 135 -1.85 7.08 -9.97
C GLU A 135 -0.62 7.77 -10.59
N ASP A 136 -0.88 8.78 -11.43
CA ASP A 136 0.14 9.66 -12.00
C ASP A 136 1.09 10.18 -10.92
N ASN A 137 2.39 10.09 -11.20
CA ASN A 137 3.45 10.50 -10.30
C ASN A 137 4.66 11.00 -11.08
N GLU A 138 5.60 11.63 -10.36
CA GLU A 138 6.80 12.25 -10.91
C GLU A 138 7.78 11.26 -11.58
N TRP A 139 7.62 9.95 -11.35
CA TRP A 139 8.50 8.92 -11.91
C TRP A 139 7.97 8.32 -13.22
N GLY A 140 6.79 8.72 -13.67
CA GLY A 140 6.19 8.25 -14.93
C GLY A 140 5.78 6.78 -14.92
N VAL A 141 5.56 6.19 -13.73
CA VAL A 141 5.07 4.82 -13.59
C VAL A 141 3.59 4.86 -13.24
N THR A 142 2.72 4.33 -14.09
CA THR A 142 1.28 4.28 -13.82
C THR A 142 0.74 2.87 -14.03
N MET A 143 -0.28 2.50 -13.27
CA MET A 143 -0.91 1.19 -13.39
C MET A 143 -2.38 1.30 -13.06
N ASP A 144 -3.21 0.63 -13.84
CA ASP A 144 -4.63 0.44 -13.56
C ASP A 144 -5.00 -0.94 -14.06
N VAL A 145 -5.05 -1.90 -13.16
CA VAL A 145 -5.26 -3.31 -13.49
C VAL A 145 -6.33 -3.93 -12.61
N GLN A 146 -7.21 -4.69 -13.24
CA GLN A 146 -8.26 -5.45 -12.57
C GLN A 146 -7.93 -6.94 -12.61
N TRP A 147 -7.97 -7.55 -11.44
CA TRP A 147 -7.89 -8.98 -11.20
C TRP A 147 -9.27 -9.62 -11.35
N GLU A 148 -9.30 -10.78 -12.01
CA GLU A 148 -10.42 -11.70 -11.98
C GLU A 148 -9.93 -13.09 -11.54
N ALA A 149 -10.53 -13.63 -10.46
CA ALA A 149 -10.16 -14.93 -9.93
C ALA A 149 -10.55 -16.06 -10.90
N SER A 150 -9.61 -16.97 -11.18
CA SER A 150 -9.89 -18.17 -11.99
C SER A 150 -10.39 -19.35 -11.18
N GLN A 151 -10.37 -19.23 -9.85
CA GLN A 151 -10.68 -20.32 -8.92
C GLN A 151 -11.15 -19.75 -7.56
N PRO A 152 -11.91 -20.54 -6.75
CA PRO A 152 -12.19 -20.19 -5.36
C PRO A 152 -10.90 -20.10 -4.54
N PRO A 153 -10.82 -19.28 -3.47
CA PRO A 153 -9.63 -19.19 -2.64
C PRO A 153 -9.19 -20.56 -2.10
N LEU A 154 -7.91 -20.88 -2.31
CA LEU A 154 -7.30 -22.04 -1.68
C LEU A 154 -6.83 -21.63 -0.29
N GLU A 155 -7.46 -22.20 0.74
CA GLU A 155 -7.04 -22.03 2.12
C GLU A 155 -5.69 -22.74 2.35
N GLU A 156 -4.68 -21.98 2.80
CA GLU A 156 -3.40 -22.57 3.18
C GLU A 156 -3.45 -23.05 4.64
N PRO A 157 -2.79 -24.18 4.97
CA PRO A 157 -2.62 -24.59 6.35
C PRO A 157 -1.96 -23.48 7.18
N ARG A 158 -2.38 -23.33 8.44
CA ARG A 158 -1.75 -22.38 9.37
C ARG A 158 -0.26 -22.64 9.43
N GLN A 159 0.51 -21.61 9.11
CA GLN A 159 1.96 -21.65 9.19
C GLN A 159 2.34 -21.17 10.59
N TYR A 160 2.89 -22.10 11.40
CA TYR A 160 3.31 -21.82 12.76
C TYR A 160 4.76 -22.26 12.96
N LEU A 161 5.64 -21.30 13.23
CA LEU A 161 7.06 -21.54 13.46
C LEU A 161 7.50 -20.91 14.78
N ARG A 162 8.09 -21.73 15.64
CA ARG A 162 8.75 -21.30 16.86
C ARG A 162 10.25 -21.55 16.76
N ARG A 163 11.04 -20.53 17.05
CA ARG A 163 12.51 -20.61 17.11
C ARG A 163 12.99 -19.95 18.40
N GLU A 164 13.86 -20.66 19.13
CA GLU A 164 14.48 -20.13 20.37
C GLU A 164 13.44 -19.59 21.38
N GLY A 165 12.32 -20.32 21.52
CA GLY A 165 11.23 -19.97 22.44
C GLY A 165 10.25 -18.91 21.92
N LYS A 166 10.55 -18.22 20.81
CA LYS A 166 9.71 -17.16 20.23
C LYS A 166 8.92 -17.66 19.03
N VAL A 167 7.65 -17.27 18.94
CA VAL A 167 6.88 -17.43 17.72
C VAL A 167 7.44 -16.43 16.71
N VAL A 168 7.97 -16.93 15.60
CA VAL A 168 8.54 -16.10 14.52
C VAL A 168 7.65 -16.09 13.28
N PHE A 169 6.69 -17.00 13.23
CA PHE A 169 5.70 -17.07 12.18
C PHE A 169 4.42 -17.66 12.75
N ASP A 170 3.33 -16.92 12.62
CA ASP A 170 1.99 -17.38 12.96
C ASP A 170 1.04 -16.66 12.01
N THR A 171 0.71 -17.32 10.90
CA THR A 171 -0.02 -16.68 9.80
C THR A 171 -0.92 -17.71 9.14
N GLN A 172 -2.11 -17.25 8.74
CA GLN A 172 -3.00 -17.98 7.84
C GLN A 172 -3.11 -17.19 6.54
N ARG A 173 -3.28 -17.91 5.44
CA ARG A 173 -3.35 -17.29 4.11
C ARG A 173 -4.38 -17.99 3.26
N PHE A 174 -4.80 -17.30 2.24
CA PHE A 174 -5.32 -17.97 1.05
C PHE A 174 -4.48 -17.59 -0.16
N ALA A 175 -4.46 -18.46 -1.16
CA ALA A 175 -3.87 -18.20 -2.46
C ALA A 175 -4.92 -18.36 -3.57
N GLN A 176 -4.83 -17.52 -4.60
CA GLN A 176 -5.66 -17.61 -5.80
C GLN A 176 -4.84 -17.40 -7.06
N MET A 177 -5.22 -18.11 -8.11
CA MET A 177 -4.79 -17.84 -9.47
C MET A 177 -5.85 -17.01 -10.18
N GLY A 178 -5.43 -16.21 -11.15
CA GLY A 178 -6.33 -15.29 -11.81
C GLY A 178 -5.72 -14.64 -13.03
N ARG A 179 -6.53 -13.78 -13.64
CA ARG A 179 -6.24 -13.08 -14.87
C ARG A 179 -6.29 -11.58 -14.66
N TRP A 180 -5.49 -10.86 -15.43
CA TRP A 180 -5.39 -9.41 -15.37
C TRP A 180 -5.95 -8.76 -16.63
N THR A 181 -6.63 -7.63 -16.46
CA THR A 181 -7.02 -6.73 -17.55
C THR A 181 -6.66 -5.31 -17.16
N GLY A 182 -6.15 -4.48 -18.08
CA GLY A 182 -5.94 -3.06 -17.82
C GLY A 182 -4.72 -2.49 -18.52
N SER A 183 -3.97 -1.64 -17.82
CA SER A 183 -2.77 -0.97 -18.34
C SER A 183 -1.66 -0.85 -17.30
N LEU A 184 -0.42 -0.93 -17.78
CA LEU A 184 0.81 -0.69 -17.02
C LEU A 184 1.74 0.16 -17.90
N THR A 185 2.21 1.30 -17.39
CA THR A 185 3.11 2.19 -18.13
C THR A 185 4.33 2.53 -17.26
N THR A 186 5.50 2.53 -17.90
CA THR A 186 6.74 3.13 -17.42
C THR A 186 7.20 4.18 -18.45
N PRO A 187 8.22 5.01 -18.16
CA PRO A 187 8.73 5.95 -19.15
C PRO A 187 9.20 5.30 -20.47
N GLU A 188 9.60 4.03 -20.43
CA GLU A 188 10.14 3.30 -21.56
C GLU A 188 9.11 2.47 -22.31
N SER A 189 8.00 2.08 -21.68
CA SER A 189 7.12 1.04 -22.22
C SER A 189 5.70 1.11 -21.66
N THR A 190 4.75 0.66 -22.48
CA THR A 190 3.36 0.47 -22.09
C THR A 190 2.93 -0.95 -22.42
N TRP A 191 2.31 -1.61 -21.44
CA TRP A 191 1.69 -2.92 -21.60
C TRP A 191 0.19 -2.82 -21.32
N ASN A 192 -0.59 -3.60 -22.07
CA ASN A 192 -2.03 -3.70 -21.92
C ASN A 192 -2.39 -5.13 -21.50
N PRO A 193 -2.43 -5.44 -20.19
CA PRO A 193 -2.89 -6.73 -19.73
C PRO A 193 -4.26 -7.13 -20.28
N THR A 194 -4.37 -8.38 -20.71
CA THR A 194 -5.60 -9.00 -21.23
C THR A 194 -5.77 -10.40 -20.62
N PRO A 195 -7.01 -10.86 -20.39
CA PRO A 195 -7.24 -12.04 -19.56
C PRO A 195 -6.81 -13.36 -20.24
N ASP A 196 -6.70 -13.38 -21.57
CA ASP A 196 -6.26 -14.53 -22.35
C ASP A 196 -4.76 -14.84 -22.15
N LYS A 197 -3.92 -13.80 -22.02
CA LYS A 197 -2.45 -13.93 -21.95
C LYS A 197 -1.86 -13.62 -20.58
N TRP A 198 -2.48 -12.69 -19.84
CA TRP A 198 -1.92 -12.14 -18.61
C TRP A 198 -2.50 -12.82 -17.39
N GLY A 199 -1.61 -13.41 -16.61
CA GLY A 199 -1.94 -14.17 -15.42
C GLY A 199 -1.18 -13.69 -14.20
N GLY A 200 -1.52 -14.27 -13.08
CA GLY A 200 -0.77 -14.14 -11.85
C GLY A 200 -1.37 -14.93 -10.72
N SER A 201 -0.76 -14.75 -9.56
CA SER A 201 -1.19 -15.25 -8.28
C SER A 201 -1.43 -14.07 -7.34
N ARG A 202 -2.43 -14.20 -6.48
CA ARG A 202 -2.60 -13.34 -5.31
C ARG A 202 -2.57 -14.18 -4.05
N ASP A 203 -2.05 -13.59 -2.98
CA ASP A 203 -2.23 -14.07 -1.63
C ASP A 203 -2.67 -12.94 -0.70
N ARG A 204 -3.45 -13.31 0.32
CA ARG A 204 -3.75 -12.45 1.45
C ARG A 204 -3.32 -13.16 2.70
N SER A 205 -2.55 -12.47 3.53
CA SER A 205 -1.95 -12.98 4.76
C SER A 205 -2.25 -12.12 5.96
#